data_AF-A0A7Z9Q8L2-F1
#
_entry.id   AF-A0A7Z9Q8L2-F1
#
_cell.length_a   1.000
_cell.length_b   1.000
_cell.length_c   1.000
_cell.angle_alpha   90.00
_cell.angle_beta   90.00
_cell.angle_gamma   90.00
#
_symmetry.space_group_name_H-M   'P 1'
#
loop_
_entity.id
_entity.type
_entity.pdbx_description
1 polymer ?
#
loop_
_entity_poly.entity_id
_entity_poly.type
_entity_poly.pdbx_seq_one_letter_code
_entity_poly.pdbx_strand_id
1 'polypeptide(L)' 'MEYFTHSWLPYIYLYGIGGIFFFSGVYIVWRTGAIDLNKPHHRMWMKIFFLGYAWFMAIHGLLTIFALR' A
#
# COMPACT_ATOMS: atom_id res chain seq x y z
N MET A 1 23.85 7.04 -8.53
CA MET A 1 23.21 7.74 -7.39
C MET A 1 22.00 8.57 -7.81
N GLU A 2 22.03 9.26 -8.95
CA GLU A 2 20.90 10.08 -9.45
C GLU A 2 19.58 9.31 -9.59
N TYR A 3 19.57 8.15 -10.27
CA TYR A 3 18.37 7.31 -10.40
C TYR A 3 17.81 6.80 -9.06
N PHE A 4 18.67 6.60 -8.06
CA PHE A 4 18.21 6.19 -6.75
C PHE A 4 17.44 7.34 -6.07
N THR A 5 18.00 8.54 -6.07
CA THR A 5 17.40 9.71 -5.41
C THR A 5 16.11 10.18 -6.08
N HIS A 6 16.00 10.06 -7.41
CA HIS A 6 14.85 10.56 -8.16
C HIS A 6 13.76 9.51 -8.43
N SER A 7 14.07 8.22 -8.37
CA SER A 7 13.10 7.17 -8.68
C SER A 7 12.83 6.24 -7.49
N TRP A 8 13.88 5.70 -6.87
CA TRP A 8 13.72 4.70 -5.82
C TRP A 8 13.46 5.30 -4.43
N LEU A 9 14.12 6.40 -4.08
CA LEU A 9 13.92 7.08 -2.80
C LEU A 9 12.48 7.59 -2.63
N PRO A 10 11.85 8.26 -3.62
CA PRO A 10 10.45 8.66 -3.53
C PRO A 10 9.50 7.47 -3.48
N TYR A 11 9.78 6.40 -4.23
CA TYR A 11 9.00 5.16 -4.19
C TYR A 11 9.02 4.52 -2.80
N ILE A 12 10.22 4.36 -2.20
CA ILE A 12 10.39 3.82 -0.86
C ILE A 12 9.74 4.73 0.18
N TYR A 13 9.83 6.04 0.03
CA TYR A 13 9.17 6.98 0.92
C TYR A 13 7.64 6.84 0.86
N LEU A 14 7.06 6.83 -0.35
CA LEU A 14 5.62 6.71 -0.55
C LEU A 14 5.07 5.42 0.06
N TYR A 15 5.68 4.27 -0.23
CA TYR A 15 5.15 2.99 0.21
C TYR A 15 5.66 2.52 1.57
N GLY A 16 6.80 3.03 2.03
CA GLY A 16 7.32 2.80 3.36
C GLY A 16 6.61 3.69 4.37
N ILE A 17 6.84 5.01 4.29
CA ILE A 17 6.25 5.99 5.22
C ILE A 17 4.73 6.07 5.00
N GLY A 18 4.28 6.23 3.76
CA GLY A 18 2.83 6.23 3.47
C GLY A 18 2.16 4.91 3.82
N GLY A 19 2.88 3.78 3.69
CA GLY A 19 2.44 2.47 4.17
C GLY A 19 2.17 2.46 5.69
N ILE A 20 3.08 3.01 6.50
CA ILE A 20 2.89 3.11 7.96
C ILE A 20 1.58 3.85 8.28
N PHE A 21 1.33 5.00 7.64
CA PHE A 21 0.10 5.75 7.84
C PHE A 21 -1.14 4.98 7.39
N PHE A 22 -1.06 4.32 6.23
CA PHE A 22 -2.13 3.49 5.70
C PHE A 22 -2.51 2.34 6.65
N PHE A 23 -1.54 1.53 7.07
CA PHE A 23 -1.79 0.42 8.00
C PHE A 23 -2.27 0.91 9.37
N SER A 24 -1.77 2.04 9.85
CA SER A 24 -2.23 2.66 11.09
C SER A 24 -3.70 3.09 10.98
N GLY A 25 -4.11 3.68 9.85
CA GLY A 25 -5.50 4.02 9.57
C GLY A 25 -6.40 2.79 9.55
N VAL A 26 -5.98 1.73 8.85
CA VAL A 26 -6.71 0.45 8.83
C VAL A 26 -6.86 -0.14 10.22
N TYR A 27 -5.78 -0.11 11.02
CA TYR A 27 -5.81 -0.58 12.39
C TYR A 27 -6.83 0.18 13.24
N ILE A 28 -6.89 1.51 13.14
CA ILE A 28 -7.89 2.32 13.85
C ILE A 28 -9.30 1.93 13.43
N VAL A 29 -9.59 1.85 12.12
CA VAL A 29 -10.91 1.48 11.59
C VAL A 29 -11.34 0.09 12.06
N TRP A 30 -10.41 -0.86 12.14
CA TRP A 30 -10.69 -2.19 12.68
C TRP A 30 -10.97 -2.13 14.19
N ARG A 31 -10.16 -1.39 14.96
CA ARG A 31 -10.28 -1.28 16.42
C ARG A 31 -11.55 -0.56 16.87
N THR A 32 -12.06 0.40 16.10
CA THR A 32 -13.32 1.10 16.40
C THR A 32 -14.57 0.27 16.07
N GLY A 33 -14.40 -0.91 15.47
CA GLY A 33 -15.52 -1.77 15.08
C GLY A 33 -16.23 -1.31 13.80
N ALA A 34 -15.72 -0.28 13.12
CA ALA A 34 -16.25 0.17 11.83
C ALA A 34 -16.14 -0.94 10.76
N ILE A 35 -15.12 -1.81 10.88
CA ILE A 35 -15.03 -3.06 10.11
C ILE A 35 -15.06 -4.26 11.07
N ASP A 36 -16.16 -5.01 10.98
CA ASP A 36 -16.30 -6.32 11.63
C ASP A 36 -15.74 -7.46 10.74
N LEU A 37 -14.61 -8.05 11.11
CA LEU A 37 -13.97 -9.15 10.37
C LEU A 37 -14.68 -10.51 10.49
N ASN A 38 -15.65 -10.63 11.40
CA ASN A 38 -16.51 -11.81 11.48
C ASN A 38 -17.46 -11.89 10.28
N LYS A 39 -17.86 -10.72 9.74
CA LYS A 39 -18.72 -10.64 8.55
C LYS A 39 -17.91 -10.97 7.29
N PRO A 40 -18.33 -11.96 6.48
CA PRO A 40 -17.59 -12.38 5.30
C PRO A 40 -17.43 -11.26 4.26
N HIS A 41 -18.42 -10.39 4.12
CA HIS A 41 -18.37 -9.24 3.21
C HIS A 41 -17.28 -8.24 3.59
N HIS A 42 -17.20 -7.84 4.86
CA HIS A 42 -16.17 -6.93 5.36
C HIS A 42 -14.77 -7.53 5.24
N ARG A 43 -14.63 -8.82 5.54
CA ARG A 43 -13.38 -9.56 5.36
C ARG A 43 -12.94 -9.61 3.89
N MET A 44 -13.88 -9.78 2.95
CA MET A 44 -13.59 -9.74 1.52
C MET A 44 -13.06 -8.37 1.11
N TRP A 45 -13.73 -7.29 1.51
CA TRP A 45 -13.29 -5.93 1.20
C TRP A 45 -11.94 -5.59 1.82
N MET A 46 -11.68 -6.03 3.06
CA MET A 46 -10.36 -5.86 3.69
C MET A 46 -9.25 -6.54 2.86
N LYS A 47 -9.51 -7.76 2.35
CA LYS A 47 -8.57 -8.45 1.45
C LYS A 47 -8.37 -7.70 0.13
N ILE A 48 -9.44 -7.25 -0.50
CA ILE A 48 -9.37 -6.47 -1.75
C ILE A 48 -8.59 -5.16 -1.53
N PHE A 49 -8.79 -4.51 -0.39
CA PHE A 49 -8.11 -3.27 -0.04
C PHE A 49 -6.58 -3.45 0.08
N PHE A 50 -6.13 -4.47 0.81
CA PHE A 50 -4.71 -4.80 0.89
C PHE A 50 -4.14 -5.31 -0.44
N LEU A 51 -4.91 -6.09 -1.20
CA LEU A 51 -4.53 -6.51 -2.54
C LEU A 51 -4.35 -5.31 -3.46
N GLY A 52 -5.23 -4.32 -3.39
CA GLY A 52 -5.13 -3.07 -4.16
C GLY A 52 -3.87 -2.28 -3.83
N TYR A 53 -3.52 -2.18 -2.54
CA TYR A 53 -2.27 -1.54 -2.12
C TYR A 53 -1.04 -2.26 -2.69
N ALA A 54 -0.97 -3.59 -2.53
CA ALA A 54 0.14 -4.40 -3.03
C ALA A 54 0.22 -4.39 -4.57
N TRP A 55 -0.92 -4.45 -5.25
CA TRP A 55 -1.04 -4.35 -6.70
C TRP A 55 -0.51 -3.02 -7.22
N PHE A 56 -0.92 -1.92 -6.61
CA PHE A 56 -0.48 -0.59 -7.02
C PHE A 56 1.02 -0.39 -6.77
N MET A 57 1.52 -0.86 -5.63
CA MET A 57 2.97 -0.92 -5.35
C MET A 57 3.71 -1.70 -6.44
N ALA A 58 3.26 -2.90 -6.79
CA ALA A 58 3.90 -3.74 -7.79
C ALA A 58 3.91 -3.11 -9.19
N ILE A 59 2.77 -2.58 -9.65
CA ILE A 59 2.71 -1.89 -10.95
C ILE A 59 3.61 -0.67 -10.97
N HIS A 60 3.58 0.15 -9.93
CA HIS A 60 4.43 1.34 -9.88
C HIS A 60 5.91 0.95 -9.92
N GLY A 61 6.32 -0.06 -9.14
CA GLY A 61 7.71 -0.55 -9.16
C GLY A 61 8.13 -1.11 -10.52
N LEU A 62 7.25 -1.87 -11.17
CA LEU A 62 7.49 -2.37 -12.54
C LEU A 62 7.67 -1.22 -13.53
N LEU A 63 6.79 -0.22 -13.50
CA LEU A 63 6.90 0.95 -14.37
C LEU A 63 8.16 1.77 -14.08
N THR A 64 8.59 1.88 -12.82
CA THR A 64 9.87 2.50 -12.46
C THR A 64 11.05 1.73 -13.07
N ILE A 65 11.03 0.40 -13.04
CA ILE A 65 12.07 -0.43 -13.67
C ILE A 65 12.06 -0.24 -15.19
N PHE A 66 10.88 -0.21 -15.83
CA PHE A 66 10.76 0.03 -17.27
C PHE A 66 11.22 1.42 -17.68
N ALA A 67 10.99 2.45 -16.86
CA ALA A 67 11.43 3.81 -17.15
C ALA A 67 12.96 4.00 -17.00
N LEU A 68 13.61 3.14 -16.21
CA LEU A 68 15.06 3.17 -15.96
C LEU A 68 15.87 2.26 -16.91
N ARG A 69 15.20 1.47 -17.74
CA ARG A 69 15.79 0.66 -18.81
C ARG A 69 15.64 1.35 -20.15
#